data_AF-A0A3D5SZL7-F1
#
_entry.id   AF-A0A3D5SZL7-F1
#
_cell.length_a   1.000
_cell.length_b   1.000
_cell.length_c   1.000
_cell.angle_alpha   90.00
_cell.angle_beta   90.00
_cell.angle_gamma   90.00
#
_symmetry.space_group_name_H-M   'P 1'
#
loop_
_entity.id
_entity.type
_entity.pdbx_description
1 polymer ?
#
loop_
_entity_poly.entity_id
_entity_poly.type
_entity_poly.pdbx_seq_one_letter_code
_entity_poly.pdbx_strand_id
1 'polypeptide(L)' 'RERREDIPLLAEHFLHRYARAHGRNVLRLSSEFSAALCSANWPGNVRE' A
#
# COMPACT_ATOMS: atom_id res chain seq x y z
N ARG A 1 10.27 8.71 1.94
CA ARG A 1 9.71 9.86 2.71
C ARG A 1 9.31 11.06 1.82
N GLU A 2 10.08 11.40 0.79
CA GLU A 2 9.84 12.58 -0.07
C GLU A 2 8.74 12.41 -1.13
N ARG A 3 8.20 11.19 -1.32
CA ARG A 3 7.11 10.89 -2.25
C ARG A 3 5.99 10.16 -1.54
N ARG A 4 5.17 10.91 -0.79
CA ARG A 4 4.07 10.32 -0.02
C ARG A 4 2.86 10.05 -0.91
N GLU A 5 2.72 10.83 -1.98
CA GLU A 5 1.70 10.72 -3.01
C GLU A 5 1.74 9.39 -3.78
N ASP A 6 2.91 8.73 -3.84
CA ASP A 6 3.08 7.44 -4.51
C ASP A 6 2.69 6.24 -3.62
N ILE A 7 2.57 6.44 -2.30
CA ILE A 7 2.33 5.35 -1.33
C ILE A 7 1.03 4.59 -1.63
N PRO A 8 -0.12 5.26 -1.91
CA PRO A 8 -1.36 4.54 -2.24
C PRO A 8 -1.22 3.67 -3.49
N LEU A 9 -0.56 4.19 -4.54
CA LEU A 9 -0.37 3.46 -5.79
C LEU A 9 0.50 2.21 -5.60
N LEU A 10 1.58 2.32 -4.82
CA LEU A 10 2.43 1.19 -4.46
C LEU A 10 1.69 0.16 -3.61
N ALA A 11 0.93 0.63 -2.61
CA ALA A 11 0.13 -0.24 -1.74
C ALA A 11 -0.92 -1.03 -2.53
N GLU A 12 -1.62 -0.39 -3.49
CA GLU A 12 -2.56 -1.07 -4.38
C GLU A 12 -1.84 -2.11 -5.27
N HIS A 13 -0.68 -1.76 -5.83
CA HIS A 13 0.12 -2.69 -6.63
C HIS A 13 0.48 -3.95 -5.84
N PHE A 14 1.01 -3.81 -4.62
CA PHE A 14 1.37 -4.96 -3.78
C PHE A 14 0.14 -5.75 -3.33
N LEU A 15 -0.96 -5.07 -2.98
CA LEU A 15 -2.21 -5.74 -2.63
C LEU A 15 -2.69 -6.64 -3.77
N HIS A 16 -2.72 -6.12 -5.00
CA HIS A 16 -3.12 -6.90 -6.18
C HIS A 16 -2.16 -8.06 -6.44
N ARG A 17 -0.85 -7.81 -6.37
CA ARG A 17 0.18 -8.81 -6.58
C ARG A 17 0.06 -9.97 -5.60
N TYR A 18 -0.07 -9.69 -4.32
CA TYR A 18 -0.13 -10.72 -3.27
C TYR A 18 -1.51 -11.39 -3.21
N ALA A 19 -2.60 -10.66 -3.44
CA ALA A 19 -3.93 -11.27 -3.56
C ALA A 19 -3.93 -12.33 -4.68
N ARG A 20 -3.38 -11.99 -5.86
CA ARG A 20 -3.24 -12.95 -6.97
C ARG A 20 -2.32 -14.13 -6.62
N ALA A 21 -1.16 -13.85 -6.01
CA ALA A 21 -0.20 -14.90 -5.65
C ALA A 21 -0.76 -15.91 -4.62
N HIS A 22 -1.67 -15.46 -3.75
CA HIS A 22 -2.30 -16.29 -2.72
C HIS A 22 -3.72 -16.78 -3.09
N GLY A 23 -4.18 -16.57 -4.32
CA GLY A 23 -5.53 -16.97 -4.74
C GLY A 23 -6.66 -16.30 -3.95
N ARG A 24 -6.40 -15.10 -3.40
CA ARG A 24 -7.37 -14.31 -2.67
C ARG A 24 -8.05 -13.31 -3.60
N ASN A 25 -9.29 -12.96 -3.30
CA ASN A 25 -9.96 -11.85 -3.96
C ASN A 25 -9.19 -10.56 -3.71
N VAL A 26 -9.01 -9.78 -4.77
CA VAL A 26 -8.35 -8.47 -4.68
C VAL A 26 -9.25 -7.54 -3.88
N LEU A 27 -8.74 -7.08 -2.73
CA LEU A 27 -9.41 -6.09 -1.89
C LEU A 27 -9.07 -4.68 -2.40
N ARG A 28 -9.88 -3.69 -2.01
CA ARG A 28 -9.53 -2.28 -2.15
C ARG A 28 -9.09 -1.72 -0.81
N LEU A 29 -8.13 -0.79 -0.85
CA LEU A 29 -7.75 -0.03 0.34
C LEU A 29 -8.90 0.91 0.71
N SER A 30 -9.27 0.95 1.98
CA SER A 30 -10.20 1.98 2.45
C SER A 30 -9.51 3.34 2.42
N SER A 31 -10.29 4.42 2.30
CA SER A 31 -9.78 5.79 2.37
C SER A 31 -9.02 6.06 3.67
N GLU A 32 -9.50 5.52 4.78
CA GLU A 32 -8.89 5.62 6.11
C GLU A 32 -7.51 4.94 6.15
N PHE A 33 -7.41 3.73 5.59
CA PHE A 33 -6.16 2.99 5.55
C PHE A 33 -5.15 3.67 4.62
N SER A 34 -5.59 4.15 3.45
CA SER A 34 -4.74 4.94 2.54
C SER A 34 -4.21 6.22 3.21
N ALA A 35 -5.04 6.93 3.97
CA ALA A 35 -4.61 8.10 4.72
C ALA A 35 -3.58 7.76 5.82
N ALA A 36 -3.76 6.64 6.51
CA ALA A 36 -2.82 6.14 7.50
C ALA A 36 -1.46 5.77 6.87
N LEU A 37 -1.47 5.10 5.71
CA LEU A 37 -0.24 4.79 4.97
C LEU A 37 0.52 6.05 4.57
N CYS A 38 -0.18 7.10 4.14
CA CYS A 38 0.44 8.38 3.75
C CYS A 38 1.01 9.17 4.94
N SER A 39 0.45 9.01 6.15
CA SER A 39 0.89 9.74 7.34
C SER A 39 2.05 9.05 8.08
N ALA A 40 2.20 7.74 7.89
CA ALA A 40 3.27 6.95 8.47
C ALA A 40 4.67 7.46 8.06
N ASN A 41 5.62 7.29 8.99
CA ASN A 41 7.03 7.53 8.73
C ASN A 41 7.60 6.15 8.36
N TRP A 42 7.96 5.94 7.09
CA TRP A 42 8.42 4.66 6.53
C TRP A 42 9.96 4.54 6.60
N PRO A 43 10.59 4.19 7.75
CA PRO A 43 12.04 4.04 7.85
C PRO A 43 12.58 2.93 6.91
N GLY A 44 11.80 1.90 6.63
CA GLY A 44 12.15 0.82 5.70
C GLY A 44 11.80 1.11 4.23
N ASN A 45 11.22 2.27 3.94
CA ASN A 45 10.67 2.63 2.63
C ASN A 45 9.72 1.53 2.10
N VAL A 46 9.90 1.10 0.85
CA VAL A 46 9.03 0.12 0.17
C VAL A 46 9.13 -1.29 0.77
N ARG A 47 10.16 -1.58 1.57
CA ARG A 47 10.36 -2.92 2.15
C ARG A 47 9.54 -3.15 3.42
N GLU A 48 9.23 -2.08 4.14
CA GLU A 48 8.36 -2.11 5.32
C GLU A 48 6.90 -2.27 4.91
#